data_AF-A0A8X6TAE7-F1
#
_entry.id   AF-A0A8X6TAE7-F1
#
_cell.length_a   1.000
_cell.length_b   1.000
_cell.length_c   1.000
_cell.angle_alpha   90.00
_cell.angle_beta   90.00
_cell.angle_gamma   90.00
#
_symmetry.space_group_name_H-M   'P 1'
#
loop_
_entity.id
_entity.type
_entity.pdbx_description
1 polymer ?
#
loop_
_entity_poly.entity_id
_entity_poly.type
_entity_poly.pdbx_seq_one_letter_code
_entity_poly.pdbx_strand_id
1 'polypeptide(L)'
;MILVFEILLLFDATIAISDSSVGVTLNDVKEMNAHCDYLDNCEQSFRGGDDLSSYTCDCQSICVEYNTCCVDSEYRNATRIPTPRIDDECLRVYGRTDLSVYMIDKCKNRDIPSEPLCESSAEESNDPFLMIPVTSSVTGKIYKNYFCSLCNENINEDQIVFWNLRLTGKTQRVQDSTMPDMLYDTALNSWVVLEDDGSSTTISVKIEPIDFENIRKCKPMITACPKEWKDSSVKEKCEGNYMARIGFYEADNVTMRFYKNPHCALCNFEDLSKYQCDEGVIEIHEHVLDSTLFVKLFVLTNRRNKCEPDQVYDRFAKKCRCNSREFYMENGKCVSRS
;
A
#
# COMPACT_ATOMS: atom_id res chain seq x y z
N MET A 1 65.07 13.84 -45.97
CA MET A 1 64.19 15.02 -45.96
C MET A 1 62.97 14.71 -46.80
N ILE A 2 61.95 14.12 -46.16
CA ILE A 2 60.53 14.55 -46.09
C ILE A 2 59.69 13.87 -47.19
N LEU A 3 59.12 12.69 -46.91
CA LEU A 3 57.80 12.39 -46.27
C LEU A 3 56.61 12.57 -47.23
N VAL A 4 56.09 11.43 -47.71
CA VAL A 4 54.86 11.26 -48.47
C VAL A 4 53.73 10.98 -47.47
N PHE A 5 52.68 11.80 -47.49
CA PHE A 5 51.50 11.70 -46.63
C PHE A 5 50.46 10.74 -47.26
N GLU A 6 50.11 9.68 -46.53
CA GLU A 6 48.92 8.86 -46.77
C GLU A 6 47.69 9.56 -46.15
N ILE A 7 46.59 9.63 -46.91
CA ILE A 7 45.29 10.11 -46.44
C ILE A 7 44.43 8.87 -46.15
N LEU A 8 44.21 8.61 -44.86
CA LEU A 8 43.26 7.63 -44.34
C LEU A 8 41.85 8.23 -44.35
N LEU A 9 40.95 7.65 -45.15
CA LEU A 9 39.51 7.92 -45.12
C LEU A 9 38.88 7.08 -44.00
N LEU A 10 38.52 7.73 -42.90
CA LEU A 10 37.66 7.18 -41.86
C LEU A 10 36.20 7.29 -42.31
N PHE A 11 35.54 6.14 -42.49
CA PHE A 11 34.09 6.06 -42.60
C PHE A 11 33.50 6.11 -41.19
N ASP A 12 32.89 7.25 -40.84
CA ASP A 12 32.03 7.34 -39.65
C ASP A 12 30.73 6.57 -39.91
N ALA A 13 30.65 5.37 -39.36
CA ALA A 13 29.40 4.64 -39.22
C ALA A 13 28.60 5.27 -38.07
N THR A 14 27.75 6.25 -38.38
CA THR A 14 26.69 6.68 -37.47
C THR A 14 25.69 5.54 -37.30
N ILE A 15 25.85 4.76 -36.23
CA ILE A 15 24.81 3.87 -35.73
C ILE A 15 23.69 4.78 -35.22
N ALA A 16 22.62 4.88 -36.00
CA ALA A 16 21.35 5.40 -35.51
C ALA A 16 20.83 4.39 -34.47
N ILE A 17 21.08 4.66 -33.20
CA ILE A 17 20.32 4.04 -32.12
C ILE A 17 18.92 4.63 -32.26
N SER A 18 18.00 3.90 -32.89
CA SER A 18 16.58 4.20 -32.79
C SER A 18 16.23 4.01 -31.33
N ASP A 19 16.15 5.11 -30.59
CA ASP A 19 15.52 5.19 -29.29
C ASP A 19 14.01 4.99 -29.52
N SER A 20 13.63 3.76 -29.84
CA SER A 20 12.24 3.34 -29.82
C SER A 20 11.88 3.22 -28.36
N SER A 21 11.41 4.32 -27.76
CA SER A 21 10.66 4.23 -26.51
C SER A 21 9.60 3.14 -26.70
N VAL A 22 9.75 2.02 -25.99
CA VAL A 22 8.91 0.82 -26.12
C VAL A 22 7.56 1.12 -25.45
N GLY A 23 6.80 2.04 -26.05
CA GLY A 23 5.48 2.39 -25.58
C GLY A 23 4.51 1.26 -25.89
N VAL A 24 3.90 0.68 -24.87
CA VAL A 24 2.86 -0.35 -25.04
C VAL A 24 1.63 0.26 -25.70
N THR A 25 1.12 -0.36 -26.74
CA THR A 25 -0.14 0.06 -27.38
C THR A 25 -1.30 -0.84 -26.95
N LEU A 26 -2.55 -0.39 -27.18
CA LEU A 26 -3.73 -1.24 -26.90
C LEU A 26 -3.73 -2.49 -27.78
N ASN A 27 -3.18 -2.40 -29.00
CA ASN A 27 -3.03 -3.55 -29.88
C ASN A 27 -2.05 -4.57 -29.32
N ASP A 28 -0.93 -4.12 -28.72
CA ASP A 28 0.04 -5.03 -28.09
C ASP A 28 -0.65 -5.89 -27.01
N VAL A 29 -1.52 -5.30 -26.20
CA VAL A 29 -2.27 -6.01 -25.15
C VAL A 29 -3.30 -6.96 -25.75
N LYS A 30 -4.00 -6.56 -26.82
CA LYS A 30 -4.95 -7.41 -27.54
C LYS A 30 -4.27 -8.62 -28.19
N GLU A 31 -3.09 -8.42 -28.77
CA GLU A 31 -2.29 -9.49 -29.39
C GLU A 31 -1.84 -10.56 -28.38
N MET A 32 -1.69 -10.20 -27.10
CA MET A 32 -1.43 -11.15 -26.02
C MET A 32 -2.66 -11.98 -25.62
N ASN A 33 -3.84 -11.68 -26.17
CA ASN A 33 -5.12 -12.29 -25.83
C ASN A 33 -5.46 -12.21 -24.32
N ALA A 34 -4.97 -11.16 -23.64
CA ALA A 34 -5.10 -10.94 -22.20
C ALA A 34 -5.63 -9.53 -21.92
N HIS A 35 -6.80 -9.20 -22.47
CA HIS A 35 -7.41 -7.87 -22.37
C HIS A 35 -8.79 -7.97 -21.74
N CYS A 36 -9.10 -7.04 -20.85
CA CYS A 36 -10.38 -6.91 -20.20
C CYS A 36 -11.18 -5.78 -20.85
N ASP A 37 -11.47 -5.94 -22.15
CA ASP A 37 -12.24 -5.03 -23.01
C ASP A 37 -12.53 -3.65 -22.40
N TYR A 38 -13.70 -3.49 -21.78
CA TYR A 38 -14.26 -2.23 -21.27
C TYR A 38 -13.60 -1.71 -19.99
N LEU A 39 -12.81 -2.53 -19.30
CA LEU A 39 -12.16 -2.19 -18.05
C LEU A 39 -10.78 -1.53 -18.29
N ASP A 40 -10.08 -1.91 -19.36
CA ASP A 40 -8.67 -1.55 -19.61
C ASP A 40 -8.46 -0.30 -20.49
N ASN A 41 -9.52 0.42 -20.86
CA ASN A 41 -9.44 1.56 -21.79
C ASN A 41 -10.27 2.78 -21.38
N CYS A 42 -9.91 3.95 -21.93
CA CYS A 42 -10.49 5.27 -21.66
C CYS A 42 -11.53 5.74 -22.70
N GLU A 43 -11.63 5.09 -23.85
CA GLU A 43 -12.49 5.53 -24.96
C GLU A 43 -14.01 5.34 -24.71
N GLN A 44 -14.43 4.74 -23.59
CA GLN A 44 -15.84 4.39 -23.38
C GLN A 44 -16.69 5.47 -22.70
N SER A 45 -17.79 5.82 -23.39
CA SER A 45 -18.85 6.75 -23.00
C SER A 45 -19.59 6.44 -21.69
N PHE A 46 -19.34 5.27 -21.07
CA PHE A 46 -20.06 4.75 -19.90
C PHE A 46 -19.22 4.71 -18.62
N ARG A 47 -17.98 5.24 -18.63
CA ARG A 47 -17.21 5.39 -17.39
C ARG A 47 -17.88 6.40 -16.46
N GLY A 48 -18.55 5.91 -15.42
CA GLY A 48 -19.27 6.70 -14.41
C GLY A 48 -18.37 7.32 -13.33
N GLY A 49 -17.11 7.59 -13.67
CA GLY A 49 -16.01 7.88 -12.76
C GLY A 49 -14.80 6.96 -13.00
N ASP A 50 -13.64 7.31 -12.45
CA ASP A 50 -12.44 6.46 -12.43
C ASP A 50 -12.20 6.01 -10.99
N ASP A 51 -12.78 4.87 -10.62
CA ASP A 51 -12.46 4.15 -9.37
C ASP A 51 -11.90 2.78 -9.70
N LEU A 52 -10.71 2.46 -9.17
CA LEU A 52 -10.04 1.16 -9.31
C LEU A 52 -10.81 0.00 -8.66
N SER A 53 -11.88 0.27 -7.91
CA SER A 53 -12.84 -0.74 -7.48
C SER A 53 -13.67 -1.27 -8.65
N SER A 54 -13.98 -0.41 -9.63
CA SER A 54 -14.90 -0.68 -10.74
C SER A 54 -14.19 -0.84 -12.08
N TYR A 55 -12.95 -0.36 -12.19
CA TYR A 55 -12.11 -0.47 -13.37
C TYR A 55 -10.74 -1.07 -13.03
N THR A 56 -10.02 -1.49 -14.06
CA THR A 56 -8.68 -2.07 -13.96
C THR A 56 -7.57 -1.04 -14.14
N CYS A 57 -7.91 0.21 -14.50
CA CYS A 57 -6.99 1.33 -14.70
C CYS A 57 -7.70 2.69 -14.66
N ASP A 58 -6.94 3.76 -14.50
CA ASP A 58 -7.41 5.15 -14.38
C ASP A 58 -7.15 5.97 -15.65
N CYS A 59 -8.10 6.84 -16.00
CA CYS A 59 -8.05 7.71 -17.18
C CYS A 59 -7.83 9.19 -16.83
N GLN A 60 -7.91 9.56 -15.56
CA GLN A 60 -7.63 10.91 -15.06
C GLN A 60 -6.13 11.18 -14.90
N SER A 61 -5.75 12.46 -14.83
CA SER A 61 -4.35 12.90 -14.67
C SER A 61 -3.65 12.33 -13.43
N ILE A 62 -4.41 12.01 -12.39
CA ILE A 62 -3.89 11.43 -11.15
C ILE A 62 -3.45 9.97 -11.31
N CYS A 63 -3.76 9.31 -12.43
CA CYS A 63 -3.29 7.96 -12.73
C CYS A 63 -1.75 7.87 -12.75
N VAL A 64 -1.11 8.96 -13.15
CA VAL A 64 0.33 9.02 -13.30
C VAL A 64 1.03 8.95 -11.95
N GLU A 65 0.50 9.68 -10.96
CA GLU A 65 1.06 9.74 -9.60
C GLU A 65 1.12 8.35 -8.95
N TYR A 66 0.17 7.48 -9.29
CA TYR A 66 0.00 6.14 -8.72
C TYR A 66 0.38 5.01 -9.69
N ASN A 67 0.83 5.34 -10.91
CA ASN A 67 1.19 4.39 -11.95
C ASN A 67 0.04 3.41 -12.31
N THR A 68 -1.17 3.97 -12.41
CA THR A 68 -2.43 3.24 -12.67
C THR A 68 -3.06 3.61 -14.02
N CYS A 69 -2.36 4.36 -14.87
CA CYS A 69 -2.90 4.82 -16.14
C CYS A 69 -3.30 3.69 -17.07
N CYS A 70 -4.47 3.79 -17.71
CA CYS A 70 -4.82 2.91 -18.82
C CYS A 70 -3.83 3.05 -19.99
N VAL A 71 -3.78 2.03 -20.85
CA VAL A 71 -2.89 1.98 -22.01
C VAL A 71 -3.14 3.15 -22.97
N ASP A 72 -4.38 3.57 -23.12
CA ASP A 72 -4.83 4.64 -24.02
C ASP A 72 -5.04 5.99 -23.32
N SER A 73 -4.69 6.10 -22.03
CA SER A 73 -4.78 7.36 -21.30
C SER A 73 -3.86 8.43 -21.89
N GLU A 74 -4.40 9.62 -22.15
CA GLU A 74 -3.62 10.77 -22.64
C GLU A 74 -2.54 11.23 -21.64
N TYR A 75 -2.75 10.95 -20.35
CA TYR A 75 -1.84 11.36 -19.27
C TYR A 75 -0.63 10.44 -19.14
N ARG A 76 -0.69 9.23 -19.70
CA ARG A 76 0.36 8.21 -19.59
C ARG A 76 1.74 8.69 -20.02
N ASN A 77 1.78 9.44 -21.12
CA ASN A 77 3.01 9.92 -21.76
C ASN A 77 3.25 11.42 -21.54
N ALA A 78 2.57 12.03 -20.57
CA ALA A 78 2.79 13.44 -20.29
C ALA A 78 4.29 13.66 -19.94
N THR A 79 4.93 14.68 -20.51
CA THR A 79 6.36 14.96 -20.28
C THR A 79 6.64 15.70 -18.97
N ARG A 80 5.59 16.10 -18.25
CA ARG A 80 5.64 16.78 -16.96
C ARG A 80 5.02 15.91 -15.88
N ILE A 81 5.70 14.82 -15.57
CA ILE A 81 5.21 13.87 -14.58
C ILE A 81 6.02 14.06 -13.30
N PRO A 82 5.39 14.38 -12.17
CA PRO A 82 6.03 14.19 -10.87
C PRO A 82 6.47 12.73 -10.81
N THR A 83 7.73 12.47 -10.44
CA THR A 83 8.18 11.12 -10.06
C THR A 83 7.04 10.41 -9.32
N PRO A 84 6.68 9.17 -9.70
CA PRO A 84 5.61 8.43 -9.03
C PRO A 84 5.81 8.54 -7.52
N ARG A 85 4.74 8.39 -6.73
CA ARG A 85 4.93 8.17 -5.30
C ARG A 85 5.55 6.78 -5.09
N ILE A 86 6.84 6.68 -5.36
CA ILE A 86 7.65 5.45 -5.30
C ILE A 86 7.64 4.87 -3.88
N ASP A 87 7.32 5.70 -2.88
CA ASP A 87 7.26 5.31 -1.47
C ASP A 87 5.87 4.82 -1.02
N ASP A 88 4.81 4.93 -1.86
CA ASP A 88 3.45 4.53 -1.50
C ASP A 88 3.19 3.09 -1.98
N GLU A 89 3.00 2.16 -1.05
CA GLU A 89 2.65 0.77 -1.34
C GLU A 89 1.12 0.57 -1.21
N CYS A 90 0.53 -0.26 -2.06
CA CYS A 90 -0.88 -0.60 -1.93
C CYS A 90 -1.07 -1.66 -0.84
N LEU A 91 -1.48 -1.23 0.36
CA LEU A 91 -1.60 -2.09 1.53
C LEU A 91 -3.04 -2.33 1.94
N ARG A 92 -3.32 -3.57 2.38
CA ARG A 92 -4.60 -3.93 3.00
C ARG A 92 -4.71 -3.30 4.37
N VAL A 93 -5.84 -2.65 4.63
CA VAL A 93 -6.15 -2.07 5.94
C VAL A 93 -6.40 -3.20 6.93
N TYR A 94 -5.83 -3.09 8.14
CA TYR A 94 -5.88 -4.17 9.12
C TYR A 94 -7.31 -4.60 9.47
N GLY A 95 -7.57 -5.91 9.44
CA GLY A 95 -8.89 -6.49 9.73
C GLY A 95 -9.96 -6.23 8.67
N ARG A 96 -9.58 -5.71 7.50
CA ARG A 96 -10.48 -5.41 6.37
C ARG A 96 -10.07 -6.21 5.15
N THR A 97 -11.02 -6.94 4.57
CA THR A 97 -10.82 -7.67 3.30
C THR A 97 -11.21 -6.83 2.09
N ASP A 98 -12.09 -5.85 2.31
CA ASP A 98 -12.73 -4.97 1.34
C ASP A 98 -11.96 -3.66 1.08
N LEU A 99 -10.93 -3.38 1.89
CA LEU A 99 -10.25 -2.09 1.88
C LEU A 99 -8.74 -2.24 1.82
N SER A 100 -8.17 -1.81 0.70
CA SER A 100 -6.74 -1.55 0.53
C SER A 100 -6.54 -0.12 0.03
N VAL A 101 -5.49 0.54 0.50
CA VAL A 101 -5.18 1.95 0.20
C VAL A 101 -3.67 2.13 0.04
N TYR A 102 -3.27 3.18 -0.66
CA TYR A 102 -1.87 3.55 -0.78
C TYR A 102 -1.35 4.08 0.56
N MET A 103 -0.32 3.45 1.10
CA MET A 103 0.32 3.83 2.37
C MET A 103 1.84 3.82 2.24
N ILE A 104 2.49 4.74 2.95
CA ILE A 104 3.94 4.70 3.14
C ILE A 104 4.26 3.74 4.28
N ASP A 105 5.00 2.68 3.97
CA ASP A 105 5.27 1.56 4.88
C ASP A 105 6.75 1.30 5.18
N LYS A 106 7.63 2.08 4.55
CA LYS A 106 9.09 2.05 4.68
C LYS A 106 9.62 3.43 4.99
N CYS A 107 10.79 3.49 5.62
CA CYS A 107 11.44 4.77 5.93
C CYS A 107 12.40 5.21 4.82
N LYS A 108 12.33 6.50 4.45
CA LYS A 108 13.32 7.14 3.56
C LYS A 108 14.74 7.07 4.11
N ASN A 109 14.88 7.27 5.42
CA ASN A 109 16.14 7.15 6.13
C ASN A 109 16.04 5.94 7.07
N ARG A 110 16.96 4.98 6.94
CA ARG A 110 16.97 3.75 7.75
C ARG A 110 17.72 3.88 9.07
N ASP A 111 18.45 4.98 9.28
CA ASP A 111 19.30 5.15 10.45
C ASP A 111 18.59 5.79 11.67
N ILE A 112 17.26 5.91 11.62
CA ILE A 112 16.47 6.56 12.66
C ILE A 112 15.73 5.56 13.56
N PRO A 113 15.58 5.85 14.88
CA PRO A 113 15.04 4.90 15.84
C PRO A 113 13.62 4.39 15.56
N SER A 114 12.83 5.13 14.78
CA SER A 114 11.47 4.75 14.42
C SER A 114 11.39 3.76 13.25
N GLU A 115 12.48 3.53 12.51
CA GLU A 115 12.51 2.60 11.37
C GLU A 115 12.06 1.17 11.71
N PRO A 116 12.60 0.50 12.75
CA PRO A 116 12.20 -0.87 13.02
C PRO A 116 10.72 -1.00 13.43
N LEU A 117 10.13 0.07 14.00
CA LEU A 117 8.71 0.12 14.34
C LEU A 117 7.82 0.50 13.15
N CYS A 118 8.34 1.29 12.21
CA CYS A 118 7.64 1.54 10.96
C CYS A 118 7.54 0.25 10.15
N GLU A 119 8.65 -0.47 9.98
CA GLU A 119 8.73 -1.59 9.05
C GLU A 119 8.20 -2.91 9.64
N SER A 120 8.09 -3.05 10.96
CA SER A 120 7.56 -4.26 11.59
C SER A 120 6.03 -4.42 11.46
N SER A 121 5.56 -5.65 11.72
CA SER A 121 4.14 -5.94 11.90
C SER A 121 3.72 -5.86 13.37
N ALA A 122 2.42 -5.64 13.60
CA ALA A 122 1.84 -5.60 14.94
C ALA A 122 1.92 -6.97 15.62
N GLU A 123 1.76 -8.05 14.86
CA GLU A 123 1.83 -9.43 15.30
C GLU A 123 3.24 -9.83 15.74
N GLU A 124 4.25 -9.58 14.89
CA GLU A 124 5.65 -9.91 15.19
C GLU A 124 6.17 -9.14 16.40
N SER A 125 5.76 -7.87 16.51
CA SER A 125 6.17 -7.00 17.62
C SER A 125 5.30 -7.18 18.87
N ASN A 126 4.21 -7.95 18.76
CA ASN A 126 3.13 -8.01 19.77
C ASN A 126 2.71 -6.60 20.24
N ASP A 127 2.55 -5.69 19.28
CA ASP A 127 2.31 -4.27 19.52
C ASP A 127 1.12 -3.78 18.67
N PRO A 128 -0.09 -3.71 19.26
CA PRO A 128 -1.28 -3.32 18.51
C PRO A 128 -1.26 -1.85 18.05
N PHE A 129 -0.36 -1.02 18.56
CA PHE A 129 -0.23 0.35 18.09
C PHE A 129 0.29 0.42 16.65
N LEU A 130 1.01 -0.62 16.20
CA LEU A 130 1.62 -0.68 14.86
C LEU A 130 0.64 -1.03 13.75
N MET A 131 -0.58 -1.48 14.08
CA MET A 131 -1.60 -1.83 13.08
C MET A 131 -2.42 -0.62 12.63
N ILE A 132 -2.28 0.54 13.29
CA ILE A 132 -3.16 1.69 13.10
C ILE A 132 -2.52 2.66 12.11
N PRO A 133 -3.11 2.82 10.91
CA PRO A 133 -2.67 3.83 9.97
C PRO A 133 -2.90 5.24 10.50
N VAL A 134 -2.08 6.16 10.02
CA VAL A 134 -2.23 7.57 10.32
C VAL A 134 -2.23 8.39 9.05
N THR A 135 -2.97 9.50 9.05
CA THR A 135 -3.03 10.43 7.93
C THR A 135 -2.47 11.78 8.33
N SER A 136 -1.59 12.34 7.51
CA SER A 136 -1.17 13.74 7.63
C SER A 136 -2.31 14.65 7.20
N SER A 137 -2.83 15.45 8.11
CA SER A 137 -3.83 16.48 7.80
C SER A 137 -3.29 17.60 6.91
N VAL A 138 -1.96 17.73 6.80
CA VAL A 138 -1.29 18.75 5.98
C VAL A 138 -1.08 18.26 4.55
N THR A 139 -0.57 17.04 4.39
CA THR A 139 -0.19 16.50 3.06
C THR A 139 -1.21 15.53 2.49
N GLY A 140 -2.17 15.06 3.29
CA GLY A 140 -3.13 14.02 2.90
C GLY A 140 -2.53 12.63 2.76
N LYS A 141 -1.22 12.46 3.03
CA LYS A 141 -0.56 11.16 2.92
C LYS A 141 -0.96 10.23 4.06
N ILE A 142 -1.05 8.94 3.72
CA ILE A 142 -1.37 7.87 4.65
C ILE A 142 -0.08 7.09 4.93
N TYR A 143 0.16 6.81 6.19
CA TYR A 143 1.29 6.02 6.66
C TYR A 143 0.77 4.73 7.28
N LYS A 144 1.46 3.61 7.05
CA LYS A 144 1.09 2.28 7.61
C LYS A 144 0.87 2.36 9.11
N ASN A 145 1.72 3.10 9.80
CA ASN A 145 1.56 3.44 11.20
C ASN A 145 2.20 4.79 11.54
N TYR A 146 2.02 5.20 12.79
CA TYR A 146 2.58 6.44 13.32
C TYR A 146 4.09 6.59 13.14
N PHE A 147 4.86 5.51 13.33
CA PHE A 147 6.32 5.54 13.20
C PHE A 147 6.77 5.75 11.75
N CYS A 148 6.00 5.26 10.78
CA CYS A 148 6.23 5.57 9.38
C CYS A 148 6.03 7.06 9.06
N SER A 149 5.07 7.73 9.72
CA SER A 149 4.91 9.18 9.59
C SER A 149 6.12 9.92 10.16
N LEU A 150 6.60 9.48 11.33
CA LEU A 150 7.79 10.05 11.96
C LEU A 150 8.99 9.92 11.06
N CYS A 151 9.27 8.77 10.44
CA CYS A 151 10.48 8.63 9.63
C CYS A 151 10.42 9.27 8.24
N ASN A 152 9.22 9.57 7.72
CA ASN A 152 9.05 10.06 6.35
C ASN A 152 8.70 11.54 6.23
N GLU A 153 7.96 12.13 7.17
CA GLU A 153 7.82 13.59 7.26
C GLU A 153 8.14 14.20 8.65
N ASN A 154 8.49 15.48 8.69
CA ASN A 154 8.61 16.25 9.93
C ASN A 154 7.22 16.78 10.29
N ILE A 155 6.36 15.90 10.80
CA ILE A 155 4.96 16.23 11.11
C ILE A 155 4.84 16.41 12.63
N ASN A 156 4.18 17.49 13.05
CA ASN A 156 3.83 17.68 14.44
C ASN A 156 2.64 16.78 14.84
N GLU A 157 2.50 16.47 16.12
CA GLU A 157 1.44 15.56 16.59
C GLU A 157 0.02 16.01 16.22
N ASP A 158 -0.21 17.32 16.24
CA ASP A 158 -1.51 17.93 15.95
C ASP A 158 -1.88 17.89 14.47
N GLN A 159 -0.91 17.52 13.62
CA GLN A 159 -1.08 17.37 12.19
C GLN A 159 -1.31 15.90 11.80
N ILE A 160 -1.22 14.95 12.74
CA ILE A 160 -1.45 13.53 12.52
C ILE A 160 -2.84 13.12 12.99
N VAL A 161 -3.56 12.39 12.13
CA VAL A 161 -4.89 11.86 12.43
C VAL A 161 -4.85 10.33 12.43
N PHE A 162 -5.11 9.71 13.58
CA PHE A 162 -5.12 8.25 13.76
C PHE A 162 -6.43 7.65 13.28
N TRP A 163 -6.35 6.60 12.47
CA TRP A 163 -7.54 5.86 12.06
C TRP A 163 -8.24 5.21 13.26
N ASN A 164 -9.55 5.02 13.14
CA ASN A 164 -10.33 4.52 14.26
C ASN A 164 -10.15 3.01 14.40
N LEU A 165 -10.09 2.53 15.64
CA LEU A 165 -9.99 1.10 15.93
C LEU A 165 -11.36 0.58 16.35
N ARG A 166 -11.84 -0.46 15.68
CA ARG A 166 -13.04 -1.20 16.05
C ARG A 166 -12.66 -2.56 16.65
N LEU A 167 -13.04 -2.77 17.91
CA LEU A 167 -12.92 -4.06 18.59
C LEU A 167 -14.28 -4.75 18.65
N THR A 168 -14.28 -6.05 18.38
CA THR A 168 -15.45 -6.93 18.47
C THR A 168 -15.08 -8.23 19.17
N GLY A 169 -16.01 -8.79 19.94
CA GLY A 169 -15.75 -9.99 20.73
C GLY A 169 -16.92 -10.35 21.65
N LYS A 170 -16.64 -11.21 22.62
CA LYS A 170 -17.67 -11.82 23.50
C LYS A 170 -17.57 -11.46 24.98
N THR A 171 -16.58 -10.68 25.41
CA THR A 171 -16.28 -10.42 26.83
C THR A 171 -16.75 -9.06 27.37
N GLN A 172 -16.92 -9.00 28.70
CA GLN A 172 -17.26 -7.76 29.43
C GLN A 172 -16.08 -6.79 29.56
N ARG A 173 -14.81 -7.25 29.56
CA ARG A 173 -13.66 -6.32 29.63
C ARG A 173 -13.61 -5.34 28.48
N VAL A 174 -14.09 -5.76 27.31
CA VAL A 174 -14.22 -4.82 26.19
C VAL A 174 -15.48 -3.95 26.32
N GLN A 175 -16.43 -4.25 27.22
CA GLN A 175 -17.54 -3.33 27.56
C GLN A 175 -17.12 -2.15 28.45
N ASP A 176 -15.95 -2.15 29.07
CA ASP A 176 -15.44 -1.01 29.84
C ASP A 176 -14.90 0.14 28.96
N SER A 177 -15.06 1.39 29.41
CA SER A 177 -14.69 2.60 28.63
C SER A 177 -13.19 2.75 28.31
N THR A 178 -12.33 1.90 28.88
CA THR A 178 -10.87 1.91 28.69
C THR A 178 -10.41 0.89 27.65
N MET A 179 -9.35 1.21 26.91
CA MET A 179 -8.73 0.26 25.98
C MET A 179 -8.23 -0.97 26.76
N PRO A 180 -8.59 -2.21 26.37
CA PRO A 180 -8.12 -3.41 27.03
C PRO A 180 -6.63 -3.66 26.74
N ASP A 181 -5.98 -4.42 27.63
CA ASP A 181 -4.63 -4.94 27.37
C ASP A 181 -4.75 -6.10 26.38
N MET A 182 -4.12 -5.96 25.22
CA MET A 182 -4.21 -6.92 24.12
C MET A 182 -2.86 -7.58 23.89
N LEU A 183 -2.89 -8.86 23.56
CA LEU A 183 -1.72 -9.65 23.20
C LEU A 183 -2.01 -10.45 21.94
N TYR A 184 -1.01 -10.62 21.10
CA TYR A 184 -1.07 -11.50 19.95
C TYR A 184 -0.74 -12.93 20.40
N ASP A 185 -1.70 -13.84 20.24
CA ASP A 185 -1.52 -15.26 20.49
C ASP A 185 -1.11 -15.93 19.17
N THR A 186 0.14 -16.39 19.09
CA THR A 186 0.69 -17.02 17.89
C THR A 186 0.14 -18.42 17.63
N ALA A 187 -0.33 -19.13 18.67
CA ALA A 187 -0.94 -20.44 18.53
C ALA A 187 -2.35 -20.34 17.94
N LEU A 188 -3.09 -19.29 18.31
CA LEU A 188 -4.42 -18.99 17.77
C LEU A 188 -4.37 -18.12 16.50
N ASN A 189 -3.21 -17.54 16.19
CA ASN A 189 -3.04 -16.55 15.13
C ASN A 189 -4.06 -15.41 15.24
N SER A 190 -4.21 -14.87 16.45
CA SER A 190 -5.25 -13.87 16.74
C SER A 190 -4.92 -12.99 17.94
N TRP A 191 -5.55 -11.82 18.01
CA TRP A 191 -5.48 -10.95 19.18
C TRP A 191 -6.39 -11.48 20.29
N VAL A 192 -5.87 -11.50 21.50
CA VAL A 192 -6.60 -11.88 22.70
C VAL A 192 -6.57 -10.78 23.74
N VAL A 193 -7.65 -10.70 24.51
CA VAL A 193 -7.71 -9.91 25.74
C VAL A 193 -7.60 -10.90 26.90
N LEU A 194 -6.66 -10.64 27.81
CA LEU A 194 -6.59 -11.39 29.06
C LEU A 194 -7.79 -11.01 29.93
N GLU A 195 -8.28 -11.93 30.75
CA GLU A 195 -9.37 -11.74 31.70
C GLU A 195 -8.83 -11.80 33.15
N ASP A 196 -9.64 -11.35 34.13
CA ASP A 196 -9.23 -11.29 35.55
C ASP A 196 -8.93 -12.67 36.16
N ASP A 197 -9.58 -13.70 35.66
CA ASP A 197 -9.41 -15.10 36.09
C ASP A 197 -8.19 -15.79 35.45
N GLY A 198 -7.42 -15.05 34.65
CA GLY A 198 -6.27 -15.56 33.91
C GLY A 198 -6.63 -16.28 32.61
N SER A 199 -7.92 -16.36 32.25
CA SER A 199 -8.33 -16.80 30.92
C SER A 199 -8.04 -15.73 29.87
N SER A 200 -8.17 -16.09 28.60
CA SER A 200 -8.07 -15.15 27.48
C SER A 200 -9.22 -15.36 26.52
N THR A 201 -9.64 -14.29 25.85
CA THR A 201 -10.66 -14.37 24.80
C THR A 201 -10.18 -13.69 23.54
N THR A 202 -10.42 -14.36 22.42
CA THR A 202 -10.16 -13.85 21.08
C THR A 202 -11.05 -12.65 20.76
N ILE A 203 -10.44 -11.64 20.16
CA ILE A 203 -11.12 -10.45 19.65
C ILE A 203 -10.86 -10.28 18.16
N SER A 204 -11.84 -9.76 17.44
CA SER A 204 -11.63 -9.29 16.08
C SER A 204 -11.37 -7.78 16.11
N VAL A 205 -10.24 -7.41 15.52
CA VAL A 205 -9.77 -6.03 15.41
C VAL A 205 -9.94 -5.59 13.96
N LYS A 206 -10.62 -4.46 13.76
CA LYS A 206 -10.80 -3.84 12.44
C LYS A 206 -10.42 -2.37 12.52
N ILE A 207 -9.70 -1.89 11.52
CA ILE A 207 -9.47 -0.46 11.38
C ILE A 207 -10.59 0.14 10.53
N GLU A 208 -11.16 1.22 11.03
CA GLU A 208 -12.18 2.01 10.36
C GLU A 208 -11.52 3.33 9.89
N PRO A 209 -11.62 3.66 8.59
CA PRO A 209 -11.12 4.92 8.09
C PRO A 209 -11.84 6.08 8.80
N ILE A 210 -11.11 7.17 9.02
CA ILE A 210 -11.75 8.45 9.36
C ILE A 210 -12.33 8.97 8.06
N ASP A 211 -13.59 9.45 8.06
CA ASP A 211 -14.31 9.94 6.87
C ASP A 211 -13.47 10.95 6.07
N PHE A 212 -12.69 10.41 5.16
CA PHE A 212 -12.00 11.13 4.12
C PHE A 212 -12.67 10.61 2.85
N GLU A 213 -13.62 11.40 2.33
CA GLU A 213 -14.28 11.16 1.04
C GLU A 213 -13.28 10.98 -0.12
N ASN A 214 -11.98 11.18 0.13
CA ASN A 214 -10.88 11.16 -0.82
C ASN A 214 -9.80 10.10 -0.50
N ILE A 215 -10.05 9.10 0.36
CA ILE A 215 -9.09 7.99 0.49
C ILE A 215 -9.04 7.24 -0.83
N ARG A 216 -7.88 7.28 -1.49
CA ARG A 216 -7.67 6.53 -2.72
C ARG A 216 -7.48 5.06 -2.40
N LYS A 217 -8.51 4.29 -2.72
CA LYS A 217 -8.46 2.83 -2.69
C LYS A 217 -7.54 2.30 -3.77
N CYS A 218 -7.01 1.12 -3.53
CA CYS A 218 -6.16 0.40 -4.48
C CYS A 218 -6.41 -1.10 -4.36
N LYS A 219 -5.86 -1.90 -5.28
CA LYS A 219 -5.84 -3.37 -5.15
C LYS A 219 -4.38 -3.85 -5.21
N PRO A 220 -3.90 -4.62 -4.22
CA PRO A 220 -2.54 -5.15 -4.24
C PRO A 220 -2.32 -6.00 -5.48
N MET A 221 -1.18 -5.81 -6.14
CA MET A 221 -0.88 -6.47 -7.41
C MET A 221 0.63 -6.61 -7.58
N ILE A 222 1.04 -7.63 -8.35
CA ILE A 222 2.43 -7.81 -8.73
C ILE A 222 2.76 -6.84 -9.87
N THR A 223 3.74 -5.98 -9.62
CA THR A 223 4.12 -4.84 -10.48
C THR A 223 5.53 -4.95 -11.07
N ALA A 224 6.27 -6.02 -10.75
CA ALA A 224 7.65 -6.22 -11.16
C ALA A 224 7.91 -7.67 -11.56
N CYS A 225 8.97 -7.87 -12.33
CA CYS A 225 9.44 -9.20 -12.72
C CYS A 225 10.46 -9.76 -11.71
N PRO A 226 10.57 -11.09 -11.58
CA PRO A 226 11.66 -11.72 -10.85
C PRO A 226 13.02 -11.28 -11.39
N LYS A 227 14.04 -11.21 -10.50
CA LYS A 227 15.38 -10.72 -10.86
C LYS A 227 16.06 -11.58 -11.93
N GLU A 228 15.70 -12.85 -12.00
CA GLU A 228 16.17 -13.86 -12.93
C GLU A 228 15.51 -13.81 -14.31
N TRP A 229 14.43 -13.02 -14.49
CA TRP A 229 13.79 -12.85 -15.80
C TRP A 229 14.72 -12.16 -16.79
N LYS A 230 14.85 -12.74 -17.99
CA LYS A 230 15.89 -12.35 -18.97
C LYS A 230 15.40 -11.45 -20.09
N ASP A 231 14.11 -11.50 -20.42
CA ASP A 231 13.56 -10.67 -21.49
C ASP A 231 13.35 -9.24 -20.96
N SER A 232 14.29 -8.35 -21.26
CA SER A 232 14.27 -6.96 -20.84
C SER A 232 13.10 -6.19 -21.44
N SER A 233 12.61 -6.57 -22.63
CA SER A 233 11.47 -5.92 -23.28
C SER A 233 10.19 -6.19 -22.49
N VAL A 234 9.94 -7.46 -22.12
CA VAL A 234 8.80 -7.81 -21.27
C VAL A 234 8.92 -7.15 -19.90
N LYS A 235 10.12 -7.10 -19.33
CA LYS A 235 10.37 -6.46 -18.03
C LYS A 235 10.06 -4.97 -18.04
N GLU A 236 10.59 -4.25 -19.03
CA GLU A 236 10.35 -2.81 -19.21
C GLU A 236 8.85 -2.52 -19.39
N LYS A 237 8.14 -3.37 -20.14
CA LYS A 237 6.69 -3.25 -20.29
C LYS A 237 5.92 -3.58 -19.00
N CYS A 238 6.34 -4.57 -18.22
CA CYS A 238 5.72 -4.86 -16.92
C CYS A 238 5.83 -3.65 -15.97
N GLU A 239 7.05 -3.14 -15.82
CA GLU A 239 7.39 -2.06 -14.89
C GLU A 239 7.02 -0.66 -15.43
N GLY A 240 6.67 -0.58 -16.72
CA GLY A 240 6.30 0.64 -17.44
C GLY A 240 4.99 1.30 -16.95
N ASN A 241 4.68 2.47 -17.49
CA ASN A 241 3.64 3.37 -16.97
C ASN A 241 2.20 3.04 -17.45
N TYR A 242 1.80 1.77 -17.51
CA TYR A 242 0.41 1.42 -17.81
C TYR A 242 -0.10 0.27 -16.96
N MET A 243 -1.41 0.24 -16.80
CA MET A 243 -2.16 -0.76 -16.06
C MET A 243 -3.22 -1.38 -16.96
N ALA A 244 -3.36 -2.70 -16.86
CA ALA A 244 -4.36 -3.53 -17.51
C ALA A 244 -4.53 -4.76 -16.61
N ARG A 245 -5.12 -4.55 -15.42
CA ARG A 245 -5.08 -5.51 -14.31
C ARG A 245 -5.74 -6.82 -14.70
N ILE A 246 -5.02 -7.93 -14.54
CA ILE A 246 -5.53 -9.28 -14.76
C ILE A 246 -5.31 -10.16 -13.52
N GLY A 247 -6.20 -11.13 -13.31
CA GLY A 247 -6.17 -12.04 -12.17
C GLY A 247 -5.99 -13.51 -12.57
N PHE A 248 -5.43 -14.29 -11.66
CA PHE A 248 -5.29 -15.75 -11.78
C PHE A 248 -5.72 -16.40 -10.47
N TYR A 249 -6.44 -17.52 -10.55
CA TYR A 249 -6.74 -18.30 -9.36
C TYR A 249 -5.49 -18.98 -8.83
N GLU A 250 -5.29 -18.92 -7.51
CA GLU A 250 -4.28 -19.70 -6.83
C GLU A 250 -4.71 -21.18 -6.72
N ALA A 251 -3.85 -22.03 -6.16
CA ALA A 251 -4.07 -23.48 -6.09
C ALA A 251 -5.34 -23.89 -5.32
N ASP A 252 -5.88 -23.00 -4.47
CA ASP A 252 -7.13 -23.20 -3.74
C ASP A 252 -8.39 -22.96 -4.59
N ASN A 253 -8.24 -22.41 -5.81
CA ASN A 253 -9.32 -21.97 -6.69
C ASN A 253 -10.30 -20.96 -6.08
N VAL A 254 -9.90 -20.28 -4.99
CA VAL A 254 -10.72 -19.28 -4.30
C VAL A 254 -10.00 -17.96 -4.24
N THR A 255 -8.70 -18.00 -3.95
CA THR A 255 -7.86 -16.81 -3.87
C THR A 255 -7.45 -16.40 -5.28
N MET A 256 -7.58 -15.12 -5.58
CA MET A 256 -7.07 -14.54 -6.83
C MET A 256 -5.80 -13.75 -6.58
N ARG A 257 -4.80 -14.01 -7.41
CA ARG A 257 -3.58 -13.22 -7.51
C ARG A 257 -3.68 -12.26 -8.69
N PHE A 258 -3.41 -10.98 -8.44
CA PHE A 258 -3.52 -9.95 -9.47
C PHE A 258 -2.15 -9.46 -9.92
N TYR A 259 -2.05 -9.17 -11.21
CA TYR A 259 -0.89 -8.59 -11.86
C TYR A 259 -1.28 -7.25 -12.46
N LYS A 260 -0.35 -6.28 -12.40
CA LYS A 260 -0.57 -4.92 -12.92
C LYS A 260 -1.00 -4.91 -14.39
N ASN A 261 -0.37 -5.77 -15.18
CA ASN A 261 -0.61 -5.91 -16.60
C ASN A 261 -0.20 -7.33 -17.09
N PRO A 262 -0.58 -7.72 -18.31
CA PRO A 262 -0.25 -9.03 -18.86
C PRO A 262 1.26 -9.30 -18.99
N HIS A 263 2.08 -8.27 -19.14
CA HIS A 263 3.53 -8.43 -19.20
C HIS A 263 4.09 -8.83 -17.82
N CYS A 264 3.53 -8.29 -16.72
CA CYS A 264 3.88 -8.73 -15.37
C CYS A 264 3.46 -10.17 -15.10
N ALA A 265 2.27 -10.59 -15.54
CA ALA A 265 1.86 -11.99 -15.43
C ALA A 265 2.79 -12.91 -16.23
N LEU A 266 3.11 -12.54 -17.47
CA LEU A 266 4.00 -13.28 -18.34
C LEU A 266 5.40 -13.48 -17.72
N CYS A 267 6.00 -12.40 -17.20
CA CYS A 267 7.33 -12.50 -16.58
C CYS A 267 7.34 -13.18 -15.21
N ASN A 268 6.17 -13.39 -14.61
CA ASN A 268 5.97 -14.21 -13.43
C ASN A 268 5.46 -15.62 -13.78
N PHE A 269 5.67 -16.04 -15.04
CA PHE A 269 5.44 -17.39 -15.54
C PHE A 269 3.97 -17.85 -15.54
N GLU A 270 3.03 -16.89 -15.59
CA GLU A 270 1.60 -17.21 -15.72
C GLU A 270 1.23 -17.61 -17.14
N ASP A 271 0.23 -18.49 -17.24
CA ASP A 271 -0.37 -18.91 -18.50
C ASP A 271 -1.52 -17.96 -18.86
N LEU A 272 -1.24 -17.00 -19.74
CA LEU A 272 -2.18 -15.96 -20.15
C LEU A 272 -3.47 -16.50 -20.78
N SER A 273 -3.58 -17.78 -21.12
CA SER A 273 -4.86 -18.37 -21.57
C SER A 273 -5.88 -18.57 -20.45
N LYS A 274 -5.45 -18.45 -19.17
CA LYS A 274 -6.28 -18.73 -17.97
C LYS A 274 -6.65 -17.48 -17.18
N TYR A 275 -6.25 -16.30 -17.65
CA TYR A 275 -6.51 -15.05 -16.96
C TYR A 275 -8.00 -14.83 -16.74
N GLN A 276 -8.31 -14.05 -15.70
CA GLN A 276 -9.65 -13.59 -15.37
C GLN A 276 -9.64 -12.07 -15.33
N CYS A 277 -10.71 -11.48 -15.84
CA CYS A 277 -10.99 -10.06 -15.65
C CYS A 277 -11.62 -9.84 -14.30
N ASP A 278 -11.16 -8.80 -13.61
CA ASP A 278 -11.73 -8.39 -12.33
C ASP A 278 -12.99 -7.56 -12.61
N GLU A 279 -14.11 -8.21 -12.88
CA GLU A 279 -15.39 -7.57 -13.17
C GLU A 279 -16.05 -6.92 -11.94
N GLY A 280 -15.29 -6.67 -10.87
CA GLY A 280 -15.79 -6.18 -9.60
C GLY A 280 -16.69 -7.23 -8.96
N VAL A 281 -16.13 -8.00 -8.03
CA VAL A 281 -16.96 -8.94 -7.26
C VAL A 281 -18.03 -8.13 -6.52
N ILE A 282 -19.31 -8.38 -6.84
CA ILE A 282 -20.42 -8.01 -5.95
C ILE A 282 -20.11 -8.74 -4.66
N GLU A 283 -19.64 -8.02 -3.63
CA GLU A 283 -19.49 -8.59 -2.30
C GLU A 283 -20.88 -9.06 -1.87
N ILE A 284 -21.12 -10.36 -2.02
CA ILE A 284 -22.25 -11.01 -1.39
C ILE A 284 -21.87 -10.98 0.08
N HIS A 285 -22.33 -9.95 0.80
CA HIS A 285 -22.28 -9.96 2.25
C HIS A 285 -23.11 -11.14 2.71
N GLU A 286 -22.46 -12.29 2.89
CA GLU A 286 -22.99 -13.33 3.73
C GLU A 286 -23.16 -12.70 5.10
N HIS A 287 -24.41 -12.36 5.43
CA HIS A 287 -24.81 -12.03 6.77
C HIS A 287 -24.65 -13.30 7.62
N VAL A 288 -23.41 -13.65 7.93
CA VAL A 288 -23.14 -14.50 9.07
C VAL A 288 -23.71 -13.72 10.25
N LEU A 289 -24.74 -14.30 10.88
CA LEU A 289 -25.22 -13.90 12.20
C LEU A 289 -24.05 -14.06 13.16
N ASP A 290 -23.17 -13.06 13.17
CA ASP A 290 -22.04 -13.04 14.06
C ASP A 290 -22.63 -12.89 15.47
N SER A 291 -22.24 -13.81 16.34
CA SER A 291 -22.63 -13.82 17.76
C SER A 291 -21.83 -12.76 18.52
N THR A 292 -21.68 -11.59 17.90
CA THR A 292 -20.97 -10.44 18.43
C THR A 292 -21.78 -9.88 19.59
N LEU A 293 -21.24 -9.99 20.81
CA LEU A 293 -21.92 -9.44 22.00
C LEU A 293 -21.64 -7.94 22.17
N PHE A 294 -20.58 -7.40 21.58
CA PHE A 294 -20.29 -5.97 21.59
C PHE A 294 -19.53 -5.48 20.34
N VAL A 295 -19.73 -4.20 20.01
CA VAL A 295 -18.93 -3.44 19.06
C VAL A 295 -18.42 -2.19 19.75
N LYS A 296 -17.12 -1.93 19.71
CA LYS A 296 -16.53 -0.71 20.26
C LYS A 296 -15.65 0.01 19.27
N LEU A 297 -15.93 1.29 19.07
CA LEU A 297 -15.12 2.20 18.28
C LEU A 297 -14.27 3.06 19.22
N PHE A 298 -12.96 2.96 19.10
CA PHE A 298 -12.01 3.79 19.81
C PHE A 298 -11.53 4.90 18.88
N VAL A 299 -11.99 6.12 19.18
CA VAL A 299 -11.46 7.34 18.55
C VAL A 299 -10.15 7.69 19.23
N LEU A 300 -9.06 7.49 18.51
CA LEU A 300 -7.70 7.76 18.97
C LEU A 300 -7.43 9.26 18.86
N THR A 301 -8.00 10.01 19.81
CA THR A 301 -7.63 11.41 20.01
C THR A 301 -6.31 11.48 20.76
N ASN A 302 -5.39 12.30 20.26
CA ASN A 302 -4.25 12.71 21.03
C ASN A 302 -4.72 13.60 22.19
N ARG A 303 -4.61 13.11 23.42
CA ARG A 303 -4.84 13.93 24.62
C ARG A 303 -3.49 14.33 25.16
N ARG A 304 -3.08 15.58 24.88
CA ARG A 304 -1.88 16.25 25.43
C ARG A 304 -1.74 16.13 26.96
N ASN A 305 -2.82 15.82 27.67
CA ASN A 305 -2.84 15.77 29.14
C ASN A 305 -2.16 14.52 29.75
N LYS A 306 -1.61 13.59 28.95
CA LYS A 306 -0.99 12.36 29.47
C LYS A 306 0.51 12.22 29.22
N CYS A 307 1.08 12.98 28.29
CA CYS A 307 2.48 12.87 27.88
C CYS A 307 3.11 14.25 27.74
N GLU A 308 4.45 14.29 27.73
CA GLU A 308 5.20 15.51 27.44
C GLU A 308 4.97 15.97 25.98
N PRO A 309 5.25 17.25 25.63
CA PRO A 309 4.95 17.79 24.30
C PRO A 309 5.60 17.05 23.11
N ASP A 310 6.69 16.32 23.35
CA ASP A 310 7.45 15.54 22.38
C ASP A 310 7.11 14.04 22.44
N GLN A 311 5.95 13.70 22.99
CA GLN A 311 5.50 12.32 23.19
C GLN A 311 4.05 12.10 22.76
N VAL A 312 3.77 10.91 22.24
CA VAL A 312 2.42 10.41 21.94
C VAL A 312 2.00 9.36 22.97
N TYR A 313 0.74 9.40 23.39
CA TYR A 313 0.20 8.41 24.32
C TYR A 313 -0.29 7.16 23.60
N ASP A 314 0.41 6.04 23.83
CA ASP A 314 -0.05 4.71 23.43
C ASP A 314 -1.04 4.17 24.47
N ARG A 315 -2.29 3.99 24.03
CA ARG A 315 -3.40 3.54 24.87
C ARG A 315 -3.36 2.05 25.19
N PHE A 316 -2.67 1.25 24.40
CA PHE A 316 -2.58 -0.20 24.60
C PHE A 316 -1.51 -0.53 25.63
N ALA A 317 -0.30 0.01 25.46
CA ALA A 317 0.77 -0.18 26.43
C ALA A 317 0.68 0.80 27.63
N LYS A 318 -0.32 1.69 27.64
CA LYS A 318 -0.57 2.71 28.67
C LYS A 318 0.68 3.56 28.97
N LYS A 319 1.51 3.83 27.95
CA LYS A 319 2.79 4.54 28.06
C LYS A 319 2.92 5.65 27.02
N CYS A 320 3.82 6.59 27.28
CA CYS A 320 4.21 7.60 26.30
C CYS A 320 5.31 7.06 25.38
N ARG A 321 5.31 7.44 24.10
CA ARG A 321 6.31 7.09 23.09
C ARG A 321 6.84 8.38 22.46
N CYS A 322 8.09 8.42 22.00
CA CYS A 322 8.64 9.64 21.41
C CYS A 322 7.95 10.00 20.10
N ASN A 323 7.65 11.30 19.94
CA ASN A 323 7.05 11.92 18.77
C ASN A 323 8.11 12.72 17.97
N SER A 324 9.33 12.20 17.89
CA SER A 324 10.36 12.85 17.09
C SER A 324 11.36 11.83 16.58
N ARG A 325 11.90 12.12 15.40
CA ARG A 325 12.91 11.32 14.71
C ARG A 325 14.25 11.29 15.43
N GLU A 326 14.58 12.40 16.08
CA GLU A 326 15.90 12.63 16.68
C GLU A 326 15.98 12.07 18.09
N PHE A 327 14.83 11.68 18.66
CA PHE A 327 14.72 11.31 20.05
C PHE A 327 14.40 9.83 20.20
N TYR A 328 15.00 9.21 21.20
CA TYR A 328 14.65 7.86 21.66
C TYR A 328 14.23 7.90 23.13
N MET A 329 13.48 6.89 23.56
CA MET A 329 13.00 6.81 24.93
C MET A 329 14.14 6.31 25.84
N GLU A 330 14.54 7.14 26.81
CA GLU A 330 15.48 6.80 27.87
C GLU A 330 14.93 7.25 29.23
N ASN A 331 14.76 6.31 30.16
CA ASN A 331 14.22 6.57 31.50
C ASN A 331 12.89 7.35 31.50
N GLY A 332 12.01 7.06 30.53
CA GLY A 332 10.69 7.70 30.40
C GLY A 332 10.72 9.11 29.77
N LYS A 333 11.89 9.58 29.32
CA LYS A 333 12.06 10.85 28.62
C LYS A 333 12.56 10.62 27.21
N CYS A 334 12.18 11.50 26.30
CA CYS A 334 12.73 11.52 24.96
C CYS A 334 14.04 12.30 24.99
N VAL A 335 15.13 11.65 24.58
CA VAL A 335 16.49 12.23 24.57
C VAL A 335 17.04 12.20 23.15
N SER A 336 17.71 13.28 22.75
CA SER A 336 18.32 13.41 21.43
C SER A 336 19.47 12.41 21.28
N ARG A 337 19.60 11.78 20.10
CA ARG A 337 20.89 11.20 19.70
C ARG A 337 21.87 12.35 19.52
N SER A 338 22.92 12.37 20.35
CA SER A 338 24.04 13.31 20.28
C SER A 338 24.93 13.07 19.08
#